data_AF-A0A536Z2E1-F1
#
_entry.id   AF-A0A536Z2E1-F1
#
_cell.length_a   1.000
_cell.length_b   1.000
_cell.length_c   1.000
_cell.angle_alpha   90.00
_cell.angle_beta   90.00
_cell.angle_gamma   90.00
#
_symmetry.space_group_name_H-M   'P 1'
#
loop_
_entity.id
_entity.type
_entity.pdbx_description
1 polymer ?
#
loop_
_entity_poly.entity_id
_entity_poly.type
_entity_poly.pdbx_seq_one_letter_code
_entity_poly.pdbx_strand_id
1 'polypeptide(L)'
;MRGARGRPQLAGNTGVDFNISHTEGVALIGISRAGRIGVDVERTDRDVHADRLARKFLTDAEQATLTSLPEDERRERFLRYWTCKEAMSKATGEGLSAPFRRLEVRFADAIELVRGPGPYEPSCWRLHAV
;
A
#
# COMPACT_ATOMS: atom_id res chain seq x y z
N MET A 1 -17.65 -6.80 12.55
CA MET A 1 -18.62 -5.96 11.80
C MET A 1 -17.94 -5.41 10.55
N ARG A 2 -18.69 -4.99 9.52
CA ARG A 2 -18.12 -4.19 8.41
C ARG A 2 -18.26 -2.71 8.78
N GLY A 3 -17.14 -2.00 8.85
CA GLY A 3 -17.10 -0.56 9.06
C GLY A 3 -17.38 0.23 7.78
N ALA A 4 -17.23 1.55 7.85
CA ALA A 4 -17.33 2.44 6.69
C ALA A 4 -16.45 1.92 5.53
N ARG A 5 -17.02 1.88 4.32
CA ARG A 5 -16.38 1.41 3.08
C ARG A 5 -15.95 -0.07 3.08
N GLY A 6 -16.56 -0.90 3.93
CA GLY A 6 -16.39 -2.36 3.90
C GLY A 6 -15.19 -2.90 4.68
N ARG A 7 -14.42 -2.02 5.32
CA ARG A 7 -13.25 -2.36 6.15
C ARG A 7 -13.67 -3.14 7.41
N PRO A 8 -13.11 -4.33 7.70
CA PRO A 8 -13.43 -5.09 8.90
C PRO A 8 -13.14 -4.31 10.19
N GLN A 9 -14.01 -4.45 11.19
CA GLN A 9 -13.84 -3.84 12.52
C GLN A 9 -14.27 -4.81 13.63
N LEU A 10 -13.56 -4.74 14.76
CA LEU A 10 -13.91 -5.48 15.97
C LEU A 10 -15.18 -4.89 16.57
N ALA A 11 -16.01 -5.74 17.16
CA ALA A 11 -17.18 -5.27 17.89
C ALA A 11 -16.74 -4.60 19.20
N GLY A 12 -17.39 -3.49 19.56
CA GLY A 12 -17.08 -2.71 20.75
C GLY A 12 -15.88 -1.78 20.59
N ASN A 13 -15.63 -0.96 21.61
CA ASN A 13 -14.50 -0.04 21.65
C ASN A 13 -13.28 -0.71 22.31
N THR A 14 -12.53 -1.49 21.53
CA THR A 14 -11.39 -2.28 22.04
C THR A 14 -10.08 -1.49 22.08
N GLY A 15 -10.04 -0.30 21.47
CA GLY A 15 -8.80 0.43 21.18
C GLY A 15 -7.86 -0.32 20.23
N VAL A 16 -8.35 -1.37 19.54
CA VAL A 16 -7.58 -2.18 18.60
C VAL A 16 -8.13 -1.99 17.21
N ASP A 17 -7.24 -1.68 16.28
CA ASP A 17 -7.50 -1.64 14.85
C ASP A 17 -6.77 -2.81 14.18
N PHE A 18 -7.39 -3.40 13.15
CA PHE A 18 -6.78 -4.49 12.41
C PHE A 18 -7.09 -4.40 10.92
N ASN A 19 -6.26 -5.05 10.12
CA ASN A 19 -6.49 -5.21 8.71
C ASN A 19 -5.98 -6.58 8.24
N ILE A 20 -6.56 -7.09 7.16
CA ILE A 20 -6.21 -8.37 6.58
C ILE A 20 -5.94 -8.18 5.08
N SER A 21 -4.90 -8.86 4.60
CA SER A 21 -4.68 -9.07 3.17
C SER A 21 -4.33 -10.54 2.95
N HIS A 22 -4.61 -11.06 1.76
CA HIS A 22 -4.26 -12.41 1.42
C HIS A 22 -3.97 -12.52 -0.08
N THR A 23 -3.13 -13.47 -0.42
CA THR A 23 -2.91 -13.95 -1.79
C THR A 23 -2.82 -15.48 -1.73
N GLU A 24 -2.59 -16.14 -2.85
CA GLU A 24 -2.52 -17.60 -2.86
C GLU A 24 -1.41 -18.09 -1.91
N GLY A 25 -1.77 -18.99 -0.99
CA GLY A 25 -0.84 -19.60 -0.03
C GLY A 25 -0.48 -18.75 1.19
N VAL A 26 -0.91 -17.48 1.28
CA VAL A 26 -0.58 -16.62 2.43
C VAL A 26 -1.71 -15.66 2.82
N ALA A 27 -1.93 -15.53 4.13
CA ALA A 27 -2.74 -14.48 4.73
C ALA A 27 -1.89 -13.67 5.70
N LEU A 28 -2.02 -12.35 5.64
CA LEU A 28 -1.36 -11.39 6.51
C LEU A 28 -2.41 -10.65 7.33
N ILE A 29 -2.24 -10.65 8.66
CA ILE A 29 -3.09 -9.92 9.59
C ILE A 29 -2.23 -8.92 10.35
N GLY A 30 -2.54 -7.64 10.20
CA GLY A 30 -1.95 -6.57 11.01
C GLY A 30 -2.87 -6.17 12.15
N ILE A 31 -2.31 -5.97 13.34
CA ILE A 31 -3.03 -5.55 14.55
C ILE A 31 -2.29 -4.36 15.17
N SER A 32 -3.01 -3.30 15.53
CA SER A 32 -2.44 -2.10 16.14
C SER A 32 -3.29 -1.57 17.28
N ARG A 33 -2.63 -1.09 18.34
CA ARG A 33 -3.23 -0.23 19.38
C ARG A 33 -2.83 1.23 19.25
N ALA A 34 -1.88 1.54 18.36
CA ALA A 34 -1.28 2.87 18.24
C ALA A 34 -2.03 3.78 17.25
N GLY A 35 -2.92 3.22 16.42
CA GLY A 35 -3.64 3.97 15.39
C GLY A 35 -4.17 3.05 14.30
N ARG A 36 -4.61 3.66 13.18
CA ARG A 36 -5.08 2.93 12.01
C ARG A 36 -3.95 2.10 11.40
N ILE A 37 -4.26 0.87 10.97
CA ILE A 37 -3.33 -0.02 10.29
C ILE A 37 -3.93 -0.57 8.99
N GLY A 38 -3.08 -0.74 7.99
CA GLY A 38 -3.42 -1.40 6.74
C GLY A 38 -2.25 -2.27 6.35
N VAL A 39 -2.56 -3.47 5.87
CA VAL A 39 -1.54 -4.43 5.45
C VAL A 39 -1.85 -4.88 4.05
N ASP A 40 -0.81 -5.17 3.29
CA ASP A 40 -0.96 -5.75 1.98
C ASP A 40 0.14 -6.78 1.72
N VAL A 41 -0.18 -7.78 0.89
CA VAL A 41 0.74 -8.86 0.51
C VAL A 41 0.46 -9.24 -0.93
N GLU A 42 1.52 -9.32 -1.72
CA GLU A 42 1.46 -9.62 -3.14
C GLU A 42 2.54 -10.65 -3.46
N ARG A 43 2.23 -11.58 -4.37
CA ARG A 43 3.23 -12.54 -4.86
C ARG A 43 4.12 -11.89 -5.90
N THR A 44 5.42 -12.17 -5.86
CA THR A 44 6.40 -11.64 -6.82
C THR A 44 6.23 -12.20 -8.24
N ASP A 45 5.60 -13.37 -8.36
CA ASP A 45 5.25 -14.02 -9.62
C ASP A 45 3.84 -13.67 -10.14
N ARG A 46 3.14 -12.72 -9.50
CA ARG A 46 1.86 -12.23 -9.98
C ARG A 46 2.02 -11.62 -11.37
N ASP A 47 1.30 -12.19 -12.36
CA ASP A 47 1.31 -11.68 -13.73
C ASP A 47 0.55 -10.34 -13.82
N VAL A 48 1.31 -9.26 -14.08
CA VAL A 48 0.78 -7.90 -14.21
C VAL A 48 1.51 -7.14 -15.30
N HIS A 49 0.75 -6.35 -16.06
CA HIS A 49 1.32 -5.37 -16.98
C HIS A 49 1.85 -4.14 -16.21
N ALA A 50 3.03 -4.28 -15.60
CA ALA A 50 3.65 -3.30 -14.72
C ALA A 50 3.65 -1.88 -15.32
N ASP A 51 4.11 -1.70 -16.57
CA ASP A 51 4.17 -0.39 -17.21
C ASP A 51 2.78 0.25 -17.41
N ARG A 52 1.77 -0.56 -17.73
CA ARG A 52 0.39 -0.07 -17.92
C ARG A 52 -0.23 0.37 -16.60
N LEU A 53 -0.02 -0.41 -15.54
CA LEU A 53 -0.54 -0.10 -14.22
C LEU A 53 0.25 1.04 -13.56
N ALA A 54 1.55 1.15 -13.83
CA ALA A 54 2.39 2.24 -13.35
C ALA A 54 1.84 3.60 -13.78
N ARG A 55 1.44 3.74 -15.06
CA ARG A 55 0.80 4.97 -15.57
C ARG A 55 -0.50 5.33 -14.85
N LYS A 56 -1.21 4.35 -14.28
CA LYS A 56 -2.48 4.58 -13.57
C LYS A 56 -2.27 4.92 -12.09
N PHE A 57 -1.29 4.31 -11.44
CA PHE A 57 -1.20 4.29 -9.97
C PHE A 57 0.07 4.91 -9.40
N LEU A 58 1.15 5.00 -10.17
CA LEU A 58 2.42 5.55 -9.70
C LEU A 58 2.52 7.05 -9.97
N THR A 59 3.28 7.76 -9.14
CA THR A 59 3.65 9.16 -9.41
C THR A 59 4.60 9.22 -10.59
N ASP A 60 4.84 10.41 -11.12
CA ASP A 60 5.78 10.55 -12.25
C ASP A 60 7.23 10.24 -11.83
N ALA A 61 7.61 10.50 -10.58
CA ALA A 61 8.92 10.13 -10.04
C ALA A 61 9.09 8.60 -9.88
N GLU A 62 8.05 7.91 -9.42
CA GLU A 62 8.05 6.45 -9.32
C GLU A 62 8.06 5.79 -10.71
N GLN A 63 7.33 6.35 -11.68
CA GLN A 63 7.36 5.89 -13.08
C GLN A 63 8.75 6.07 -13.70
N ALA A 64 9.41 7.21 -13.45
CA ALA A 64 10.78 7.45 -13.90
C ALA A 64 11.76 6.44 -13.29
N THR A 65 11.63 6.16 -11.98
CA THR A 65 12.40 5.12 -11.29
C THR A 65 12.17 3.75 -11.92
N LEU A 66 10.92 3.39 -12.18
CA LEU A 66 10.56 2.11 -12.80
C LEU A 66 11.17 1.95 -14.19
N THR A 67 11.11 3.00 -15.00
CA THR A 67 11.63 3.01 -16.38
C THR A 67 13.16 2.90 -16.43
N SER A 68 13.84 3.35 -15.37
CA SER A 68 15.31 3.25 -15.26
C SER A 68 15.82 1.84 -14.94
N LEU A 69 14.93 0.93 -14.52
CA LEU A 69 15.29 -0.44 -14.17
C LEU A 69 15.32 -1.36 -15.40
N PRO A 70 16.12 -2.45 -15.34
CA PRO A 70 16.01 -3.58 -16.25
C PRO A 70 14.58 -4.13 -16.30
N GLU A 71 14.13 -4.58 -17.48
CA GLU A 71 12.74 -5.00 -17.73
C GLU A 71 12.26 -6.09 -16.77
N ASP A 72 13.14 -7.03 -16.43
CA ASP A 72 12.91 -8.14 -15.51
C ASP A 72 12.72 -7.70 -14.06
N GLU A 73 13.29 -6.55 -13.66
CA GLU A 73 13.12 -5.98 -12.31
C GLU A 73 11.88 -5.08 -12.18
N ARG A 74 11.33 -4.58 -13.29
CA ARG A 74 10.21 -3.62 -13.27
C ARG A 74 8.97 -4.20 -12.62
N ARG A 75 8.65 -5.47 -12.89
CA ARG A 75 7.45 -6.10 -12.32
C ARG A 75 7.52 -6.14 -10.80
N GLU A 76 8.64 -6.60 -10.26
CA GLU A 76 8.84 -6.67 -8.81
C GLU A 76 8.81 -5.27 -8.18
N ARG A 77 9.50 -4.29 -8.79
CA ARG A 77 9.47 -2.92 -8.28
C ARG A 77 8.07 -2.32 -8.30
N PHE A 78 7.30 -2.53 -9.36
CA PHE A 78 5.90 -2.09 -9.44
C PHE A 78 5.07 -2.73 -8.31
N LEU A 79 5.18 -4.04 -8.10
CA LEU A 79 4.46 -4.74 -7.05
C LEU A 79 4.81 -4.18 -5.67
N ARG A 80 6.08 -3.84 -5.40
CA ARG A 80 6.46 -3.19 -4.13
C ARG A 80 5.80 -1.84 -3.93
N TYR A 81 5.76 -0.99 -4.96
CA TYR A 81 5.04 0.28 -4.88
C TYR A 81 3.54 0.07 -4.66
N TRP A 82 2.95 -0.85 -5.42
CA TRP A 82 1.55 -1.22 -5.32
C TRP A 82 1.19 -1.68 -3.91
N THR A 83 1.97 -2.60 -3.31
CA THR A 83 1.75 -3.11 -1.96
C THR A 83 1.79 -2.01 -0.90
N CYS A 84 2.76 -1.10 -0.98
CA CYS A 84 2.82 0.04 -0.05
C CYS A 84 1.57 0.92 -0.15
N LYS A 85 1.13 1.21 -1.38
CA LYS A 85 -0.02 2.06 -1.65
C LYS A 85 -1.34 1.42 -1.25
N GLU A 86 -1.55 0.16 -1.58
CA GLU A 86 -2.72 -0.61 -1.15
C GLU A 86 -2.77 -0.75 0.37
N ALA A 87 -1.64 -0.98 1.05
CA ALA A 87 -1.60 -1.00 2.51
C ALA A 87 -2.11 0.32 3.11
N MET A 88 -1.65 1.47 2.60
CA MET A 88 -2.15 2.78 3.06
C MET A 88 -3.65 2.97 2.75
N SER A 89 -4.08 2.60 1.55
CA SER A 89 -5.49 2.70 1.15
C SER A 89 -6.41 1.78 1.98
N LYS A 90 -5.93 0.61 2.38
CA LYS A 90 -6.64 -0.32 3.28
C LYS A 90 -6.76 0.22 4.71
N ALA A 91 -5.78 0.99 5.18
CA ALA A 91 -5.84 1.66 6.48
C ALA A 91 -6.91 2.77 6.50
N THR A 92 -7.03 3.55 5.42
CA THR A 92 -8.07 4.60 5.28
C THR A 92 -9.43 4.02 4.87
N GLY A 93 -9.43 2.87 4.20
CA GLY A 93 -10.60 2.24 3.60
C GLY A 93 -11.05 2.90 2.29
N GLU A 94 -10.20 3.67 1.62
CA GLU A 94 -10.56 4.33 0.35
C GLU A 94 -10.47 3.39 -0.87
N GLY A 95 -9.80 2.25 -0.75
CA GLY A 95 -9.60 1.30 -1.85
C GLY A 95 -9.00 1.98 -3.09
N LEU A 96 -9.55 1.67 -4.26
CA LEU A 96 -9.07 2.25 -5.53
C LEU A 96 -9.39 3.75 -5.70
N SER A 97 -10.17 4.35 -4.79
CA SER A 97 -10.44 5.80 -4.78
C SER A 97 -9.32 6.61 -4.11
N ALA A 98 -8.34 5.94 -3.47
CA ALA A 98 -7.17 6.63 -2.93
C ALA A 98 -6.42 7.40 -4.03
N PRO A 99 -5.81 8.55 -3.71
CA PRO A 99 -5.17 9.42 -4.70
C PRO A 99 -3.78 8.89 -5.08
N PHE A 100 -3.67 7.66 -5.58
CA PHE A 100 -2.40 6.94 -5.74
C PHE A 100 -1.34 7.71 -6.53
N ARG A 101 -1.72 8.43 -7.60
CA ARG A 101 -0.80 9.29 -8.38
C ARG A 101 -0.25 10.50 -7.61
N ARG A 102 -0.75 10.77 -6.41
CA ARG A 102 -0.29 11.82 -5.49
C ARG A 102 0.40 11.26 -4.25
N LEU A 103 0.42 9.93 -4.08
CA LEU A 103 1.15 9.24 -3.01
C LEU A 103 2.50 8.82 -3.57
N GLU A 104 3.59 9.39 -3.09
CA GLU A 104 4.93 9.05 -3.54
C GLU A 104 5.64 8.25 -2.46
N VAL A 105 6.01 7.03 -2.79
CA VAL A 105 6.80 6.14 -1.94
C VAL A 105 8.24 6.15 -2.43
N ARG A 106 9.18 6.11 -1.49
CA ARG A 106 10.60 5.96 -1.77
C ARG A 106 11.16 4.77 -1.02
N PHE A 107 12.03 4.03 -1.70
CA PHE A 107 12.78 2.91 -1.13
C PHE A 107 14.24 3.35 -0.96
N ALA A 108 14.68 3.48 0.29
CA ALA A 108 16.09 3.70 0.66
C ALA A 108 16.45 2.68 1.76
N ASP A 109 17.15 3.09 2.82
CA ASP A 109 17.35 2.26 4.01
C ASP A 109 16.02 1.90 4.71
N ALA A 110 15.01 2.76 4.55
CA ALA A 110 13.63 2.54 4.98
C ALA A 110 12.64 2.78 3.83
N ILE A 111 11.40 2.34 4.03
CA ILE A 111 10.27 2.65 3.15
C ILE A 111 9.59 3.91 3.65
N GLU A 112 9.53 4.94 2.81
CA GLU A 112 9.00 6.25 3.20
C GLU A 112 7.88 6.69 2.27
N LEU A 113 6.79 7.20 2.85
CA LEU A 113 5.85 8.05 2.13
C LEU A 113 6.45 9.46 2.10
N VAL A 114 6.97 9.91 0.96
CA VAL A 114 7.63 11.22 0.85
C VAL A 114 6.65 12.34 0.50
N ARG A 115 5.50 12.00 -0.10
CA ARG A 115 4.46 12.96 -0.48
C ARG A 115 3.09 12.30 -0.48
N GLY A 116 2.08 13.01 0.02
CA GLY A 116 0.68 12.63 -0.09
C GLY A 116 -0.24 13.77 0.36
N PRO A 117 -1.46 13.90 -0.20
CA PRO A 117 -2.47 14.81 0.33
C PRO A 117 -3.16 14.17 1.55
N GLY A 118 -3.82 14.97 2.39
CA GLY A 118 -4.64 14.43 3.47
C GLY A 118 -5.68 13.42 2.98
N PRO A 119 -5.82 12.25 3.64
CA PRO A 119 -5.25 11.88 4.95
C PRO A 119 -3.87 11.18 4.90
N TYR A 120 -3.11 11.30 3.81
CA TYR A 120 -1.81 10.66 3.55
C TYR A 120 -0.62 11.62 3.73
N GLU A 121 -0.66 12.49 4.73
CA GLU A 121 0.50 13.32 5.05
C GLU A 121 1.69 12.48 5.53
N PRO A 122 2.92 12.66 5.01
CA PRO A 122 4.10 11.90 5.42
C PRO A 122 4.31 11.77 6.94
N SER A 123 3.99 12.82 7.70
CA SER A 123 4.11 12.84 9.16
C SER A 123 3.13 11.92 9.89
N CYS A 124 2.05 11.49 9.22
CA CYS A 124 1.01 10.64 9.78
C CYS A 124 1.21 9.15 9.47
N TRP A 125 2.18 8.79 8.62
CA TRP A 125 2.34 7.43 8.12
C TRP A 125 3.75 6.89 8.33
N ARG A 126 3.81 5.59 8.62
CA ARG A 126 5.05 4.80 8.60
C ARG A 126 4.78 3.53 7.81
N LEU A 127 5.71 3.17 6.94
CA LEU A 127 5.65 1.94 6.15
C LEU A 127 6.71 0.98 6.65
N HIS A 128 6.33 -0.29 6.80
CA HIS A 128 7.20 -1.35 7.29
C HIS A 128 7.12 -2.54 6.34
N ALA A 129 8.27 -3.07 5.93
CA ALA A 129 8.35 -4.40 5.33
C ALA A 129 8.32 -5.45 6.44
N VAL A 130 7.70 -6.59 6.16
CA VAL A 130 7.58 -7.75 7.05
C VAL A 130 8.21 -8.95 6.38
#